data_AF-A0A971JMM7-F1
#
_entry.id   AF-A0A971JMM7-F1
#
_cell.length_a   1.000
_cell.length_b   1.000
_cell.length_c   1.000
_cell.angle_alpha   90.00
_cell.angle_beta   90.00
_cell.angle_gamma   90.00
#
_symmetry.space_group_name_H-M   'P 1'
#
loop_
_entity.id
_entity.type
_entity.pdbx_description
1 polymer ?
#
loop_
_entity_poly.entity_id
_entity_poly.type
_entity_poly.pdbx_seq_one_letter_code
_entity_poly.pdbx_strand_id
1 'polypeptide(L)'
;MKEIPDRDQILSLAEASHLIPTAGNKPPSTMTLYRWTRGVRGVTLPSLRFGRRICIRYGDLLEFAEALARTYERAPVKATPPPRKPKTHRSTAQRAEAIEAAEKRLQAAGYMTTPEDPLDE
;
A
#
# COMPACT_ATOMS: atom_id res chain seq x y z
N MET A 1 29.12 -0.96 16.74
CA MET A 1 28.67 -2.06 15.85
C MET A 1 27.43 -2.67 16.48
N LYS A 2 26.41 -3.02 15.69
CA LYS A 2 25.24 -3.75 16.23
C LYS A 2 25.67 -5.20 16.43
N GLU A 3 25.41 -5.74 17.61
CA GLU A 3 25.62 -7.17 17.87
C GLU A 3 24.72 -7.98 16.94
N ILE A 4 25.30 -9.02 16.32
CA ILE A 4 24.55 -9.92 15.45
C ILE A 4 23.78 -10.88 16.36
N PRO A 5 22.43 -10.93 16.28
CA PRO A 5 21.63 -11.83 17.10
C PRO A 5 21.90 -13.29 16.76
N ASP A 6 21.58 -14.18 17.70
CA ASP A 6 21.59 -15.62 17.43
C ASP A 6 20.47 -16.01 16.45
N ARG A 7 20.65 -17.09 15.68
CA ARG A 7 19.68 -17.52 14.65
C ARG A 7 18.30 -17.82 15.23
N ASP A 8 18.24 -18.39 16.42
CA ASP A 8 16.99 -18.75 17.09
C ASP A 8 16.36 -17.58 17.87
N GLN A 9 17.03 -16.43 17.92
CA GLN A 9 16.52 -15.26 18.63
C GLN A 9 15.24 -14.73 17.97
N ILE A 10 14.20 -14.61 18.77
CA ILE A 10 12.91 -14.04 18.36
C ILE A 10 13.00 -12.51 18.46
N LEU A 11 12.66 -11.86 17.35
CA LEU A 11 12.71 -10.41 17.19
C LEU A 11 11.34 -9.88 16.81
N SER A 12 10.96 -8.74 17.38
CA SER A 12 9.86 -7.95 16.85
C SER A 12 10.20 -7.40 15.47
N LEU A 13 9.18 -7.05 14.67
CA LEU A 13 9.39 -6.42 13.37
C LEU A 13 10.15 -5.08 13.47
N ALA A 14 10.03 -4.37 14.60
CA ALA A 14 10.76 -3.12 14.82
C ALA A 14 12.25 -3.38 15.03
N GLU A 15 12.61 -4.35 15.89
CA GLU A 15 14.01 -4.75 16.12
C GLU A 15 14.65 -5.27 14.83
N ALA A 16 13.96 -6.17 14.12
CA ALA A 16 14.42 -6.71 12.86
C ALA A 16 14.70 -5.62 11.80
N SER A 17 13.88 -4.56 11.77
CA SER A 17 14.07 -3.44 10.84
C SER A 17 15.41 -2.73 11.01
N HIS A 18 15.92 -2.70 12.24
CA HIS A 18 17.21 -2.07 12.55
C HIS A 18 18.41 -2.98 12.26
N LEU A 19 18.21 -4.27 12.06
CA LEU A 19 19.28 -5.21 11.72
C LEU A 19 19.52 -5.29 10.21
N ILE A 20 18.52 -4.97 9.40
CA ILE A 20 18.61 -5.02 7.95
C ILE A 20 19.49 -3.85 7.45
N PRO A 21 20.43 -4.11 6.51
CA PRO A 21 21.20 -3.05 5.87
C PRO A 21 20.30 -1.98 5.24
N THR A 22 20.69 -0.72 5.38
CA THR A 22 19.89 0.42 4.90
C THR A 22 20.03 0.60 3.39
N ALA A 23 18.90 0.74 2.68
CA ALA A 23 18.88 1.21 1.30
C ALA A 23 18.65 2.73 1.31
N GLY A 24 19.61 3.52 0.83
CA GLY A 24 19.49 4.99 0.82
C GLY A 24 19.51 5.61 2.22
N ASN A 25 20.40 5.11 3.10
CA ASN A 25 20.61 5.60 4.48
C ASN A 25 19.41 5.47 5.44
N LYS A 26 18.33 4.79 5.03
CA LYS A 26 17.18 4.53 5.89
C LYS A 26 16.94 3.03 6.05
N PRO A 27 16.69 2.55 7.28
CA PRO A 27 16.26 1.16 7.48
C PRO A 27 14.88 0.96 6.83
N PRO A 28 14.55 -0.27 6.41
CA PRO A 28 13.20 -0.58 5.95
C PRO A 28 12.19 -0.29 7.05
N SER A 29 11.01 0.20 6.69
CA SER A 29 9.96 0.42 7.68
C SER A 29 9.45 -0.92 8.25
N THR A 30 8.94 -0.91 9.48
CA THR A 30 8.24 -2.06 10.07
C THR A 30 7.09 -2.57 9.17
N MET A 31 6.41 -1.66 8.47
CA MET A 31 5.35 -1.99 7.52
C MET A 31 5.89 -2.76 6.31
N THR A 32 7.11 -2.49 5.88
CA THR A 32 7.78 -3.25 4.80
C THR A 32 7.98 -4.70 5.22
N LEU A 33 8.49 -4.94 6.42
CA LEU A 33 8.69 -6.30 6.95
C LEU A 33 7.36 -7.02 7.13
N TYR A 34 6.32 -6.33 7.62
CA TYR A 34 4.97 -6.89 7.68
C TYR A 34 4.42 -7.30 6.31
N ARG A 35 4.77 -6.59 5.24
CA ARG A 35 4.41 -7.02 3.88
C ARG A 35 5.17 -8.27 3.45
N TRP A 36 6.42 -8.43 3.87
CA TRP A 36 7.20 -9.64 3.59
C TRP A 36 6.62 -10.88 4.27
N THR A 37 6.01 -10.75 5.45
CA THR A 37 5.29 -11.88 6.08
C THR A 37 4.02 -12.27 5.32
N ARG A 38 3.55 -11.44 4.39
CA ARG A 38 2.45 -11.74 3.45
C ARG A 38 2.94 -12.16 2.06
N GLY A 39 4.25 -12.15 1.84
CA GLY A 39 4.87 -12.53 0.59
C GLY A 39 5.30 -11.35 -0.29
N VAL A 40 6.47 -11.51 -0.92
CA VAL A 40 6.99 -10.64 -1.97
C VAL A 40 7.64 -11.52 -3.04
N ARG A 41 7.27 -11.34 -4.31
CA ARG A 41 7.76 -12.14 -5.45
C ARG A 41 7.64 -13.67 -5.24
N GLY A 42 6.60 -14.12 -4.52
CA GLY A 42 6.37 -15.53 -4.22
C GLY A 42 7.18 -16.10 -3.06
N VAL A 43 8.03 -15.28 -2.41
CA VAL A 43 8.78 -15.66 -1.20
C VAL A 43 8.11 -15.01 0.01
N THR A 44 7.89 -15.76 1.08
CA THR A 44 7.22 -15.28 2.30
C THR A 44 8.15 -15.42 3.49
N LEU A 45 8.19 -14.39 4.35
CA LEU A 45 8.96 -14.40 5.60
C LEU A 45 8.17 -15.15 6.69
N PRO A 46 8.68 -16.27 7.24
CA PRO A 46 8.06 -16.95 8.38
C PRO A 46 7.89 -15.99 9.56
N SER A 47 6.75 -16.08 10.25
CA SER A 47 6.47 -15.22 11.40
C SER A 47 5.70 -15.95 12.49
N LEU A 48 5.97 -15.55 13.73
CA LEU A 48 5.34 -16.01 14.95
C LEU A 48 4.39 -14.93 15.45
N ARG A 49 3.23 -15.33 15.98
CA ARG A 49 2.23 -14.39 16.49
C ARG A 49 2.02 -14.56 17.99
N PHE A 50 2.20 -13.46 18.73
CA PHE A 50 1.97 -13.36 20.17
C PHE A 50 0.86 -12.33 20.41
N GLY A 51 -0.39 -12.80 20.40
CA GLY A 51 -1.58 -11.94 20.46
C GLY A 51 -1.66 -10.96 19.28
N ARG A 52 -1.46 -9.67 19.56
CA ARG A 52 -1.45 -8.61 18.54
C ARG A 52 -0.06 -8.34 17.93
N ARG A 53 0.99 -8.93 18.50
CA ARG A 53 2.38 -8.74 18.07
C ARG A 53 2.79 -9.81 17.06
N ILE A 54 3.55 -9.40 16.06
CA ILE A 54 4.18 -10.28 15.07
C ILE A 54 5.68 -10.21 15.31
N CYS A 55 6.30 -11.38 15.39
CA CYS A 55 7.73 -11.56 15.57
C CYS A 55 8.26 -12.49 14.48
N ILE A 56 9.57 -12.49 14.29
CA ILE A 56 10.29 -13.39 13.37
C ILE A 56 11.52 -13.94 14.08
N ARG A 57 12.03 -15.08 13.65
CA ARG A 57 13.37 -15.51 14.07
C ARG A 57 14.42 -14.85 13.19
N TYR A 58 15.60 -14.59 13.73
CA TYR A 58 16.68 -14.01 12.94
C TYR A 58 17.14 -14.94 11.80
N GLY A 59 17.19 -16.26 12.05
CA GLY A 59 17.47 -17.26 11.02
C GLY A 59 16.48 -17.22 9.85
N ASP A 60 15.18 -17.12 10.15
CA ASP A 60 14.11 -17.02 9.14
C ASP A 60 14.30 -15.77 8.25
N LEU A 61 14.83 -14.67 8.79
CA LEU A 61 15.12 -13.45 8.04
C LEU A 61 16.28 -13.64 7.04
N LEU A 62 17.32 -14.38 7.41
CA LEU A 62 18.46 -14.68 6.53
C LEU A 62 18.03 -15.60 5.38
N GLU A 63 17.30 -16.66 5.69
CA GLU A 63 16.77 -17.60 4.69
C GLU A 63 15.82 -16.91 3.71
N PHE A 64 14.96 -16.03 4.23
CA PHE A 64 14.11 -15.18 3.40
C PHE A 64 14.92 -14.29 2.45
N ALA A 65 16.00 -13.66 2.94
CA ALA A 65 16.84 -12.79 2.13
C ALA A 65 17.55 -13.57 1.01
N GLU A 66 18.08 -14.76 1.30
CA GLU A 66 18.69 -15.65 0.32
C GLU A 66 17.68 -16.12 -0.74
N ALA A 67 16.50 -16.56 -0.30
CA ALA A 67 15.43 -16.97 -1.20
C ALA A 67 14.98 -15.81 -2.11
N LEU A 68 14.86 -14.60 -1.55
CA LEU A 68 14.51 -13.41 -2.30
C LEU A 68 15.59 -13.06 -3.33
N ALA A 69 16.87 -13.13 -2.99
CA ALA A 69 17.98 -12.88 -3.92
C ALA A 69 17.91 -13.79 -5.15
N ARG A 70 17.63 -15.09 -4.96
CA ARG A 70 17.45 -16.04 -6.07
C ARG A 70 16.31 -15.65 -7.01
N THR A 71 15.25 -15.00 -6.50
CA THR A 71 14.17 -14.50 -7.36
C THR A 71 14.55 -13.27 -8.18
N TYR A 72 15.56 -12.49 -7.75
CA TYR A 72 16.07 -11.35 -8.50
C TYR A 72 17.03 -11.77 -9.61
N GLU A 73 17.81 -12.82 -9.39
CA GLU A 73 18.66 -13.42 -10.43
C GLU A 73 17.84 -14.06 -11.56
N ARG A 74 16.65 -14.57 -11.23
CA ARG A 74 15.72 -15.10 -12.22
C ARG A 74 15.09 -13.93 -12.98
N ALA A 75 15.30 -13.88 -14.30
CA ALA A 75 14.69 -12.88 -15.17
C ALA A 75 13.18 -12.76 -14.88
N PRO A 76 12.63 -11.54 -14.73
CA PRO A 76 11.24 -11.37 -14.36
C PRO A 76 10.36 -12.02 -15.42
N VAL A 77 9.52 -12.98 -15.01
CA VAL A 77 8.41 -13.44 -15.84
C VAL A 77 7.58 -12.19 -16.12
N LYS A 78 7.44 -11.80 -17.40
CA LYS A 78 6.56 -10.70 -17.80
C LYS A 78 5.17 -11.00 -17.25
N ALA A 79 4.81 -10.40 -16.12
CA ALA A 79 3.46 -10.49 -15.60
C ALA A 79 2.57 -9.74 -16.59
N THR A 80 1.70 -10.47 -17.28
CA THR A 80 0.64 -9.86 -18.09
C THR A 80 -0.19 -9.01 -17.14
N PRO A 81 -0.26 -7.68 -17.33
CA PRO A 81 -1.07 -6.85 -16.46
C PRO A 81 -2.51 -7.37 -16.49
N PRO A 82 -3.22 -7.38 -15.35
CA PRO A 82 -4.63 -7.75 -15.35
C PRO A 82 -5.39 -6.84 -16.33
N PRO A 83 -6.40 -7.35 -17.05
CA PRO A 83 -7.18 -6.56 -17.99
C PRO A 83 -7.73 -5.33 -17.25
N ARG A 84 -7.44 -4.13 -17.76
CA ARG A 84 -7.98 -2.90 -17.19
C ARG A 84 -9.50 -2.97 -17.30
N LYS A 85 -10.20 -2.76 -16.18
CA LYS A 85 -11.66 -2.59 -16.22
C LYS A 85 -11.97 -1.44 -17.20
N PRO A 86 -12.89 -1.63 -18.15
CA PRO A 86 -13.28 -0.55 -19.05
C PRO A 86 -13.80 0.62 -18.20
N LYS A 87 -13.34 1.84 -18.52
CA LYS A 87 -13.87 3.05 -17.89
C LYS A 87 -15.35 3.12 -18.24
N THR A 88 -16.22 2.94 -17.23
CA THR A 88 -17.66 3.13 -17.40
C THR A 88 -17.88 4.62 -17.67
N HIS A 89 -18.15 4.97 -18.92
CA HIS A 89 -18.58 6.34 -19.26
C HIS A 89 -19.96 6.56 -18.63
N ARG A 90 -20.12 7.64 -17.86
CA ARG A 90 -21.45 8.06 -17.38
C ARG A 90 -22.37 8.23 -18.58
N SER A 91 -23.55 7.63 -18.52
CA SER A 91 -24.60 7.84 -19.52
C SER A 91 -25.02 9.32 -19.58
N THR A 92 -25.65 9.74 -20.66
CA THR A 92 -26.19 11.11 -20.79
C THR A 92 -27.15 11.45 -19.65
N ALA A 93 -27.99 10.50 -19.25
CA ALA A 93 -28.91 10.64 -18.12
C ALA A 93 -28.16 10.86 -16.78
N GLN A 94 -27.13 10.05 -16.49
CA GLN A 94 -26.32 10.21 -15.27
C GLN A 94 -25.53 11.53 -15.25
N ARG A 95 -25.20 12.07 -16.42
CA ARG A 95 -24.57 13.40 -16.51
C ARG A 95 -25.58 14.50 -16.21
N ALA A 96 -26.78 14.44 -16.78
CA ALA A 96 -27.83 15.41 -16.54
C ALA A 96 -28.22 15.48 -15.06
N GLU A 97 -28.45 14.33 -14.43
CA GLU A 97 -28.76 14.26 -12.99
C GLU A 97 -27.63 14.83 -12.12
N ALA A 98 -26.37 14.57 -12.48
CA ALA A 98 -25.23 15.11 -11.76
C ALA A 98 -25.08 16.63 -11.93
N ILE A 99 -25.47 17.18 -13.09
CA ILE A 99 -25.48 18.63 -13.36
C ILE A 99 -26.60 19.28 -12.53
N GLU A 100 -27.82 18.77 -12.58
CA GLU A 100 -28.95 19.30 -11.81
C GLU A 100 -28.67 19.27 -10.29
N ALA A 101 -28.08 18.18 -9.79
CA ALA A 101 -27.67 18.07 -8.40
C ALA A 101 -26.53 19.03 -8.03
N ALA A 102 -25.67 19.41 -8.98
CA ALA A 102 -24.63 20.40 -8.75
C ALA A 102 -25.22 21.83 -8.75
N GLU A 103 -26.12 22.14 -9.68
CA GLU A 103 -26.82 23.43 -9.76
C GLU A 103 -27.64 23.69 -8.49
N LYS A 104 -28.42 22.71 -8.02
CA LYS A 104 -29.15 22.80 -6.75
C LYS A 104 -28.23 23.09 -5.55
N ARG A 105 -27.05 22.48 -5.51
CA ARG A 105 -26.06 22.73 -4.43
C ARG A 105 -25.47 24.13 -4.52
N LEU A 106 -25.16 24.62 -5.72
CA LEU A 106 -24.63 25.96 -5.92
C LEU A 106 -25.66 27.03 -5.57
N GLN A 107 -26.93 26.80 -5.93
CA GLN A 107 -28.04 27.67 -5.58
C GLN A 107 -28.26 27.72 -4.06
N ALA A 108 -28.31 26.55 -3.39
CA ALA A 108 -28.43 26.49 -1.93
C ALA A 108 -27.26 27.15 -1.18
N ALA A 109 -26.08 27.20 -1.81
CA ALA A 109 -24.90 27.86 -1.28
C ALA A 109 -24.80 29.35 -1.68
N GLY A 110 -25.79 29.89 -2.41
CA GLY A 110 -25.85 31.30 -2.80
C GLY A 110 -24.90 31.70 -3.94
N TYR A 111 -24.35 30.74 -4.67
CA TYR A 111 -23.40 30.97 -5.77
C TYR A 111 -24.05 31.07 -7.15
N MET A 112 -25.39 30.94 -7.24
CA MET A 112 -26.13 30.99 -8.50
C MET A 112 -27.48 31.69 -8.27
N THR A 113 -27.74 32.77 -9.01
CA THR A 113 -29.00 33.51 -8.99
C THR A 113 -30.06 32.83 -9.84
N THR A 114 -31.29 32.82 -9.34
CA THR A 114 -32.47 32.41 -10.09
C THR A 114 -32.71 33.39 -11.24
N PRO A 115 -33.07 32.93 -12.46
CA PRO A 115 -33.45 33.83 -13.55
C PRO A 115 -34.73 34.64 -13.26
N GLU A 116 -35.40 34.41 -12.13
CA GLU A 116 -36.61 35.14 -11.70
C GLU A 116 -36.34 36.28 -10.71
N ASP A 117 -35.10 36.51 -10.25
CA ASP A 117 -34.81 37.70 -9.43
C ASP A 117 -34.60 38.90 -10.36
N PRO A 118 -35.51 39.90 -10.39
CA PRO A 118 -35.21 41.15 -11.05
C PRO A 118 -34.06 41.80 -10.29
N LEU A 119 -33.07 42.27 -11.04
CA LEU A 119 -31.99 43.09 -10.50
C LEU A 119 -32.62 44.31 -9.82
N ASP A 120 -32.62 44.35 -8.49
CA ASP A 120 -32.92 45.56 -7.73
C ASP A 120 -31.86 46.61 -8.11
N GLU A 121 -32.30 47.67 -8.81
CA GLU A 121 -31.57 48.92 -9.06
C GLU A 121 -31.32 49.72 -7.77
#